data_AF-A0A532EV70-F1
#
_entry.id   AF-A0A532EV70-F1
#
_cell.length_a   1.000
_cell.length_b   1.000
_cell.length_c   1.000
_cell.angle_alpha   90.00
_cell.angle_beta   90.00
_cell.angle_gamma   90.00
#
_symmetry.space_group_name_H-M   'P 1'
#
loop_
_entity.id
_entity.type
_entity.pdbx_description
1 polymer ?
#
loop_
_entity_poly.entity_id
_entity_poly.type
_entity_poly.pdbx_seq_one_letter_code
_entity_poly.pdbx_strand_id
1 'polypeptide(L)' 'MAIGTHLTQKEKQKRYRSRLRRKGLRPVQIWVPDTRAAGFSAECRKQARLASRFAQEKPALAFISEIADWDHT' A
#
# COMPACT_ATOMS: atom_id res chain seq x y z
N MET A 1 -20.92 21.40 -27.19
CA MET A 1 -21.13 20.15 -26.44
C MET A 1 -19.78 19.49 -26.21
N ALA A 2 -19.25 19.52 -25.00
CA ALA A 2 -17.95 18.90 -24.71
C ALA A 2 -18.14 17.39 -24.53
N ILE A 3 -17.60 16.60 -25.45
CA ILE A 3 -17.56 15.14 -25.39
C ILE A 3 -16.75 14.78 -24.14
N GLY A 4 -17.39 14.16 -23.15
CA GLY A 4 -16.74 13.70 -21.94
C GLY A 4 -15.67 12.67 -22.28
N THR A 5 -14.40 13.09 -22.26
CA THR A 5 -13.26 12.24 -22.57
C THR A 5 -13.06 11.25 -21.42
N HIS A 6 -13.42 9.99 -21.67
CA HIS A 6 -13.07 8.91 -20.75
C HIS A 6 -11.55 8.74 -20.72
N LEU A 7 -10.94 9.17 -19.61
CA LEU A 7 -9.51 8.93 -19.34
C LEU A 7 -9.21 7.43 -19.33
N THR A 8 -8.17 7.04 -20.06
CA THR A 8 -7.59 5.70 -20.00
C THR A 8 -7.01 5.42 -18.61
N GLN A 9 -6.82 4.14 -18.27
CA GLN A 9 -6.20 3.76 -16.99
C GLN A 9 -4.80 4.38 -16.81
N LYS A 10 -4.02 4.45 -17.89
CA LYS A 10 -2.68 5.06 -17.90
C LYS A 10 -2.76 6.55 -17.55
N GLU A 11 -3.71 7.28 -18.13
CA GLU A 11 -3.90 8.71 -17.84
C GLU A 11 -4.39 8.96 -16.42
N LYS A 12 -5.31 8.13 -15.92
CA LYS A 12 -5.76 8.17 -14.52
C LYS A 12 -4.59 7.96 -13.55
N GLN A 13 -3.77 6.94 -13.78
CA GLN A 13 -2.57 6.68 -12.97
C GLN A 13 -1.55 7.82 -13.05
N LYS A 14 -1.32 8.37 -14.26
CA LYS A 14 -0.42 9.53 -14.44
C LYS A 14 -0.91 10.72 -13.63
N ARG A 15 -2.20 11.08 -13.75
CA ARG A 15 -2.82 12.19 -13.01
C ARG A 15 -2.75 11.99 -11.50
N TYR A 16 -3.02 10.78 -11.01
CA TYR A 16 -2.90 10.42 -9.60
C TYR A 16 -1.47 10.61 -9.08
N ARG A 17 -0.47 10.03 -9.78
CA ARG A 17 0.94 10.16 -9.40
C ARG A 17 1.43 11.60 -9.45
N SER A 18 1.00 12.41 -10.43
CA SER A 18 1.32 13.85 -10.48
C SER A 18 0.77 14.62 -9.28
N ARG A 19 -0.45 14.28 -8.82
CA ARG A 19 -1.02 14.87 -7.60
C ARG A 19 -0.21 14.50 -6.35
N LEU A 20 0.20 13.24 -6.21
CA LEU A 20 1.02 12.80 -5.07
C LEU A 20 2.41 13.45 -5.08
N ARG A 21 3.06 13.55 -6.25
CA ARG A 21 4.36 14.24 -6.39
C ARG A 21 4.31 15.69 -5.94
N ARG A 22 3.24 16.40 -6.28
CA ARG A 22 3.02 17.79 -5.82
C ARG A 22 2.80 17.90 -4.31
N LYS A 23 2.36 16.83 -3.64
CA LYS A 23 2.31 16.73 -2.17
C LYS A 23 3.67 16.34 -1.55
N GLY A 24 4.75 16.28 -2.34
CA GLY A 24 6.08 15.88 -1.87
C GLY A 24 6.30 14.36 -1.79
N LEU A 25 5.35 13.54 -2.25
CA LEU A 25 5.46 12.08 -2.15
C LEU A 25 6.18 11.48 -3.37
N ARG A 26 7.05 10.49 -3.11
CA ARG A 26 7.73 9.71 -4.15
C ARG A 26 7.11 8.32 -4.27
N PRO A 27 6.69 7.88 -5.47
CA PRO A 27 6.23 6.50 -5.65
C PRO A 27 7.40 5.53 -5.47
N VAL A 28 7.17 4.46 -4.70
CA VAL A 28 8.08 3.33 -4.58
C VAL A 28 7.42 2.12 -5.24
N GLN A 29 8.15 1.45 -6.14
CA GLN A 29 7.68 0.23 -6.77
C GLN A 29 8.46 -0.94 -6.17
N ILE A 30 7.73 -1.85 -5.53
CA ILE A 30 8.27 -3.09 -4.98
C ILE A 30 7.61 -4.27 -5.67
N TRP A 31 8.35 -5.36 -5.81
CA TRP A 31 7.80 -6.64 -6.21
C TRP A 31 7.33 -7.37 -4.96
N VAL A 32 6.10 -7.85 -4.98
CA VAL A 32 5.48 -8.63 -3.90
C VAL A 32 5.10 -10.01 -4.43
N PRO A 33 5.01 -11.04 -3.56
CA PRO A 33 4.51 -12.35 -3.98
C PRO A 33 3.10 -12.24 -4.56
N ASP A 34 2.78 -13.10 -5.54
CA ASP A 34 1.44 -13.15 -6.12
C ASP A 34 0.42 -13.62 -5.07
N THR A 35 -0.47 -12.71 -4.69
CA THR A 35 -1.48 -12.95 -3.66
C THR A 35 -2.58 -13.92 -4.10
N ARG A 36 -2.64 -14.26 -5.40
CA ARG A 36 -3.60 -15.22 -5.97
C ARG A 36 -3.02 -16.62 -6.13
N ALA A 37 -1.71 -16.78 -5.94
CA ALA A 37 -1.07 -18.09 -6.04
C ALA A 37 -1.62 -19.05 -4.98
N ALA A 38 -1.78 -20.32 -5.36
CA ALA A 38 -2.13 -21.36 -4.41
C ALA A 38 -1.11 -21.40 -3.26
N GLY A 39 -1.58 -21.47 -2.02
CA GLY A 39 -0.71 -21.49 -0.84
C GLY A 39 -0.30 -20.12 -0.29
N PHE A 40 -0.57 -19.00 -0.98
CA PHE A 40 -0.24 -17.66 -0.48
C PHE A 40 -0.81 -17.41 0.92
N SER A 41 -2.07 -17.79 1.16
CA SER A 41 -2.68 -17.62 2.49
C SER A 41 -2.01 -18.45 3.58
N ALA A 42 -1.45 -19.63 3.26
CA ALA A 42 -0.72 -20.45 4.21
C ALA A 42 0.63 -19.81 4.55
N GLU A 43 1.34 -19.31 3.54
CA GLU A 43 2.60 -18.60 3.73
C GLU A 43 2.41 -17.30 4.51
N CYS A 44 1.36 -16.51 4.23
CA CYS A 44 1.02 -15.33 5.03
C CYS A 44 0.83 -15.68 6.51
N ARG A 45 0.09 -16.75 6.82
CA ARG A 45 -0.10 -17.19 8.22
C ARG A 45 1.22 -17.62 8.87
N LYS A 46 2.08 -18.32 8.12
CA LYS A 46 3.41 -18.72 8.60
C LYS A 46 4.27 -17.49 8.90
N GLN A 47 4.36 -16.54 7.97
CA GLN A 47 5.16 -15.32 8.13
C GLN A 47 4.64 -14.44 9.26
N ALA A 48 3.31 -14.25 9.38
CA ALA A 48 2.72 -13.50 10.48
C ALA A 48 3.08 -14.09 11.86
N ARG A 49 3.07 -15.43 11.99
CA ARG A 49 3.52 -16.08 13.23
C ARG A 49 5.00 -15.87 13.50
N LEU A 50 5.85 -15.89 12.48
CA LEU A 50 7.28 -15.62 12.65
C LEU A 50 7.53 -14.17 13.09
N ALA A 51 6.88 -13.21 12.43
CA ALA A 51 6.96 -11.78 12.78
C ALA A 51 6.48 -11.53 14.21
N SER A 52 5.37 -12.14 14.64
CA SER A 52 4.82 -11.97 15.99
C SER A 52 5.77 -12.39 17.13
N ARG A 53 6.76 -13.24 16.84
CA ARG A 53 7.77 -13.69 17.80
C ARG A 53 8.96 -12.75 17.88
N PHE A 54 9.06 -11.78 16.97
CA PHE A 54 10.15 -10.83 16.94
C PHE A 54 9.93 -9.72 17.97
N ALA A 55 10.94 -9.43 18.78
CA ALA A 55 10.83 -8.47 19.88
C ALA A 55 10.44 -7.06 19.42
N GLN A 56 10.81 -6.69 18.19
CA GLN A 56 10.52 -5.36 17.64
C GLN A 56 9.14 -5.24 16.99
N GLU A 57 8.39 -6.33 16.82
CA GLU A 57 7.08 -6.30 16.15
C GLU A 57 6.10 -5.37 16.87
N LYS A 58 5.96 -5.54 18.20
CA LYS A 58 5.05 -4.71 18.99
C LYS A 58 5.45 -3.22 19.00
N PRO A 59 6.72 -2.85 19.29
CA PRO A 59 7.16 -1.46 19.18
C PRO A 59 6.96 -0.86 17.79
N ALA A 60 7.27 -1.60 16.72
CA ALA A 60 7.11 -1.12 15.36
C ALA A 60 5.64 -0.84 15.01
N LEU A 61 4.73 -1.77 15.35
CA LEU A 61 3.29 -1.59 15.15
C LEU A 61 2.73 -0.43 15.99
N ALA A 62 3.19 -0.26 17.23
CA ALA A 62 2.79 0.84 18.09
C ALA A 62 3.21 2.19 17.49
N PHE A 63 4.47 2.31 17.06
CA PHE A 63 4.98 3.50 16.39
C PHE A 63 4.18 3.83 15.12
N ILE A 64 3.94 2.82 14.26
CA ILE A 64 3.14 3.01 13.04
C ILE A 64 1.73 3.49 13.39
N SER A 65 1.09 2.89 14.40
CA SER A 65 -0.25 3.29 14.83
C SER A 65 -0.31 4.71 15.37
N GLU A 66 0.75 5.18 16.03
CA GLU A 66 0.87 6.53 16.59
C GLU A 66 1.00 7.59 15.49
N ILE A 67 1.82 7.33 14.46
CA ILE A 67 2.09 8.30 13.39
C ILE A 67 1.11 8.19 12.21
N ALA A 68 0.30 7.14 12.16
CA ALA A 68 -0.63 6.92 11.08
C ALA A 68 -1.73 7.99 11.12
N ASP A 69 -1.84 8.74 10.03
CA ASP A 69 -2.96 9.66 9.75
C ASP A 69 -4.19 8.82 9.38
N TRP A 70 -4.78 8.17 10.39
CA TRP A 70 -6.08 7.52 10.25
C TRP A 70 -7.10 8.64 10.09
N ASP A 71 -7.84 8.66 8.96
CA ASP A 71 -8.98 9.57 8.80
C ASP A 71 -9.91 9.38 10.02
N HIS A 72 -9.94 10.38 10.90
CA HIS A 72 -10.93 10.49 11.96
C HIS A 72 -12.23 10.99 11.30
N THR A 73 -12.99 10.09 10.67
CA THR A 73 -14.39 10.38 10.31
C THR A 73 -15.23 10.59 11.55
#